data_AF-A0A1A7YZV5-F1
#
_entry.id   AF-A0A1A7YZV5-F1
#
_cell.length_a   1.000
_cell.length_b   1.000
_cell.length_c   1.000
_cell.angle_alpha   90.00
_cell.angle_beta   90.00
_cell.angle_gamma   90.00
#
_symmetry.space_group_name_H-M   'P 1'
#
loop_
_entity.id
_entity.type
_entity.pdbx_description
1 polymer ?
#
loop_
_entity_poly.entity_id
_entity_poly.type
_entity_poly.pdbx_seq_one_letter_code
_entity_poly.pdbx_strand_id
1 'polypeptide(L)'
;MRRDRFLLAATLIAIFSADFYFILLPKLQNMRQTAEHVCSCEPGNISNHSFPILQGLATPQLSNWTLPYRTTPSEPTDRGSKLERLFAHPLFNIQTPALRTEERLLELEQLVEYYRRKASHWERHKKLYNEAAALANISVMEQEMTYDPDASWLKFHLGINHYALYSRDDPSLLQLLKDMQNMKVVSADYTQDEKALKGECDCTQVVKPSGHHLKLALKMQNFGKAMFKPMRQQREEETPEDFFYFVDFQRHNAEIAAFHLDRILDFRRAPPVTGRLVNITREVLQATHNEDLRAVFFTSPGTCGSPRSTNTFGFF
;
A
#
# COMPACT_ATOMS: atom_id res chain seq x y z
N MET A 1 -1.39 20.36 54.14
CA MET A 1 -0.51 21.04 53.16
C MET A 1 0.87 20.41 52.92
N ARG A 2 1.48 19.64 53.85
CA ARG A 2 2.84 19.08 53.65
C ARG A 2 2.90 17.72 52.93
N ARG A 3 1.83 16.90 53.01
CA ARG A 3 1.77 15.53 52.45
C ARG A 3 1.57 15.50 50.93
N ASP A 4 0.79 16.43 50.39
CA ASP A 4 0.46 16.46 48.94
C ASP A 4 1.67 16.81 48.07
N ARG A 5 2.60 17.59 48.61
CA ARG A 5 3.85 17.95 47.90
C ARG A 5 4.82 16.77 47.78
N PHE A 6 4.82 15.85 48.74
CA PHE A 6 5.63 14.62 48.66
C PHE A 6 5.05 13.63 47.65
N LEU A 7 3.72 13.51 47.58
CA LEU A 7 3.07 12.68 46.55
C LEU A 7 3.31 13.24 45.15
N LEU A 8 3.20 14.55 44.95
CA LEU A 8 3.51 15.20 43.68
C LEU A 8 4.99 15.05 43.28
N ALA A 9 5.91 15.19 44.24
CA ALA A 9 7.33 14.97 43.97
C ALA A 9 7.61 13.50 43.61
N ALA A 10 7.00 12.55 44.32
CA ALA A 10 7.17 11.12 44.05
C ALA A 10 6.60 10.72 42.68
N THR A 11 5.45 11.25 42.28
CA THR A 11 4.87 10.97 40.96
C THR A 11 5.69 11.58 39.84
N LEU A 12 6.17 12.82 40.01
CA LEU A 12 7.06 13.45 39.03
C LEU A 12 8.38 12.70 38.88
N ILE A 13 8.98 12.24 39.99
CA ILE A 13 10.19 11.40 39.95
C ILE A 13 9.91 10.09 39.22
N ALA A 14 8.78 9.42 39.49
CA ALA A 14 8.44 8.17 38.83
C ALA A 14 8.25 8.34 37.31
N ILE A 15 7.58 9.41 36.89
CA ILE A 15 7.39 9.74 35.47
C ILE A 15 8.75 10.05 34.81
N PHE A 16 9.58 10.88 35.45
CA PHE A 16 10.89 11.25 34.93
C PHE A 16 11.84 10.04 34.85
N SER A 17 11.74 9.11 35.81
CA SER A 17 12.49 7.85 35.80
C SER A 17 12.07 6.95 34.66
N ALA A 18 10.76 6.85 34.39
CA ALA A 18 10.21 6.08 33.29
C ALA A 18 10.63 6.67 31.93
N ASP A 19 10.50 7.99 31.75
CA ASP A 19 10.93 8.67 30.52
C ASP A 19 12.44 8.54 30.30
N PHE A 20 13.24 8.64 31.37
CA PHE A 20 14.67 8.42 31.27
C PHE A 20 15.00 6.99 30.82
N TYR A 21 14.37 5.98 31.41
CA TYR A 21 14.66 4.58 31.12
C TYR A 21 14.14 4.13 29.75
N PHE A 22 12.92 4.53 29.36
CA PHE A 22 12.29 4.05 28.12
C PHE A 22 12.57 4.92 26.90
N ILE A 23 12.87 6.23 27.08
CA ILE A 23 13.02 7.16 25.95
C ILE A 23 14.46 7.68 25.84
N LEU A 24 15.06 8.15 26.93
CA LEU A 24 16.38 8.80 26.87
C LEU A 24 17.53 7.79 26.84
N LEU A 25 17.48 6.74 27.65
CA LEU A 25 18.54 5.73 27.75
C LEU A 25 18.77 4.98 26.43
N PRO A 26 17.74 4.52 25.68
CA PRO A 26 17.94 3.88 24.39
C PRO A 26 18.51 4.85 23.34
N LYS A 27 18.10 6.13 23.36
CA LYS A 27 18.66 7.17 22.48
C LYS A 27 20.14 7.44 22.76
N LEU A 28 20.53 7.51 24.04
CA LEU A 28 21.92 7.68 24.46
C LEU A 28 22.78 6.47 24.10
N GLN A 29 22.25 5.25 24.25
CA GLN A 29 22.94 4.02 23.81
C GLN A 29 23.13 3.99 22.30
N ASN A 30 22.12 4.40 21.52
CA ASN A 30 22.21 4.48 20.07
C ASN A 30 23.23 5.54 19.61
N MET A 31 23.27 6.70 20.28
CA MET A 31 24.28 7.72 20.05
C MET A 31 25.71 7.24 20.37
N ARG A 32 25.87 6.42 21.42
CA ARG A 32 27.17 5.84 21.79
C ARG A 32 27.64 4.79 20.79
N GLN A 33 26.71 3.99 20.25
CA GLN A 33 27.00 3.03 19.18
C GLN A 33 27.37 3.71 17.85
N THR A 34 26.75 4.85 17.51
CA THR A 34 27.16 5.64 16.34
C THR A 34 28.52 6.34 16.52
N ALA A 35 28.98 6.55 17.76
CA ALA A 35 30.30 7.12 18.04
C ALA A 35 31.43 6.06 18.00
N GLU A 36 31.13 4.77 18.20
CA GLU A 36 32.11 3.68 18.09
C GLU A 36 32.27 3.14 16.64
N HIS A 37 31.43 3.57 15.70
CA HIS A 37 31.59 3.31 14.27
C HIS A 37 32.08 4.54 13.51
N VAL A 38 33.19 5.12 13.98
CA VAL A 38 34.01 6.01 13.16
C VAL A 38 34.91 5.10 12.30
N CYS A 39 34.63 5.02 11.00
CA CYS A 39 35.60 4.47 10.04
C CYS A 39 36.87 5.30 10.10
N SER A 40 37.97 4.71 10.57
CA SER A 40 39.30 5.29 10.49
C SER A 40 39.80 5.21 9.04
N CYS A 41 39.60 6.29 8.27
CA CYS A 41 40.37 6.51 7.05
C CYS A 41 41.68 7.21 7.45
N GLU A 42 42.75 6.44 7.56
CA GLU A 42 44.10 6.97 7.75
C GLU A 42 44.61 7.57 6.42
N PRO A 43 45.15 8.80 6.40
CA PRO A 43 45.63 9.44 5.17
C PRO A 43 47.05 8.96 4.86
N GLY A 44 47.17 7.81 4.21
CA GLY A 44 48.43 7.22 3.76
C GLY A 44 48.68 7.44 2.26
N ASN A 45 49.59 8.36 1.95
CA ASN A 45 50.43 8.47 0.73
C ASN A 45 49.82 8.16 -0.66
N ILE A 46 49.53 9.24 -1.36
CA ILE A 46 49.43 9.32 -2.81
C ILE A 46 50.80 9.01 -3.43
N SER A 47 50.98 7.81 -3.96
CA SER A 47 51.69 7.55 -5.23
C SER A 47 51.67 6.06 -5.57
N ASN A 48 51.24 5.77 -6.80
CA ASN A 48 51.30 4.47 -7.49
C ASN A 48 50.32 3.38 -7.04
N HIS A 49 49.02 3.59 -7.29
CA HIS A 49 48.11 2.47 -7.55
C HIS A 49 47.28 2.76 -8.81
N SER A 50 47.66 2.08 -9.89
CA SER A 50 46.83 1.83 -11.06
C SER A 50 45.47 1.27 -10.63
N PHE A 51 44.39 1.93 -11.07
CA PHE A 51 43.03 1.44 -10.91
C PHE A 51 42.93 -0.01 -11.39
N PRO A 52 42.36 -0.95 -10.61
CA PRO A 52 41.94 -2.21 -11.17
C PRO A 52 40.79 -1.90 -12.12
N ILE A 53 41.06 -1.99 -13.42
CA ILE A 53 40.05 -2.05 -14.47
C ILE A 53 39.09 -3.16 -14.05
N LEU A 54 37.84 -2.78 -13.78
CA LEU A 54 36.74 -3.69 -13.44
C LEU A 54 36.46 -4.57 -14.67
N GLN A 55 37.22 -5.66 -14.79
CA GLN A 55 37.06 -6.68 -15.81
C GLN A 55 35.85 -7.52 -15.41
N GLY A 56 34.65 -7.05 -15.77
CA GLY A 56 33.39 -7.69 -15.40
C GLY A 56 32.11 -7.08 -15.97
N LEU A 57 32.18 -5.95 -16.67
CA LEU A 57 31.09 -5.49 -17.54
C LEU A 57 31.26 -6.17 -18.90
N ALA A 58 30.62 -7.33 -19.06
CA ALA A 58 30.32 -7.83 -20.39
C ALA A 58 29.40 -6.80 -21.06
N THR A 59 29.95 -6.04 -21.99
CA THR A 59 29.17 -5.34 -23.01
C THR A 59 28.27 -6.38 -23.68
N PRO A 60 26.94 -6.17 -23.76
CA PRO A 60 26.11 -7.04 -24.55
C PRO A 60 26.51 -6.82 -26.01
N GLN A 61 27.34 -7.71 -26.54
CA GLN A 61 27.49 -7.87 -27.97
C GLN A 61 26.12 -8.29 -28.49
N LEU A 62 25.44 -7.37 -29.19
CA LEU A 62 24.31 -7.68 -30.05
C LEU A 62 24.84 -8.55 -31.20
N SER A 63 25.09 -9.82 -30.91
CA SER A 63 25.32 -10.82 -31.94
C SER A 63 23.98 -11.13 -32.59
N ASN A 64 23.82 -10.74 -33.86
CA ASN A 64 22.74 -11.17 -34.72
C ASN A 64 22.68 -12.71 -34.71
N TRP A 65 21.74 -13.27 -33.96
CA TRP A 65 21.41 -14.68 -34.01
C TRP A 65 20.67 -14.95 -35.32
N THR A 66 21.41 -15.17 -36.40
CA THR A 66 20.88 -15.90 -37.55
C THR A 66 20.89 -17.38 -37.18
N LEU A 67 19.75 -17.87 -36.70
CA LEU A 67 19.51 -19.31 -36.55
C LEU A 67 19.63 -19.97 -37.94
N PRO A 68 20.44 -21.03 -38.11
CA PRO A 68 20.31 -21.86 -39.28
C PRO A 68 18.95 -22.56 -39.20
N TYR A 69 18.14 -22.40 -40.25
CA TYR A 69 16.89 -23.10 -40.48
C TYR A 69 17.15 -24.61 -40.40
N ARG A 70 16.93 -25.19 -39.21
CA ARG A 70 16.87 -26.63 -39.04
C ARG A 70 15.40 -27.02 -39.11
N THR A 71 15.05 -27.60 -40.25
CA THR A 71 13.75 -28.21 -40.51
C THR A 71 13.45 -29.22 -39.39
N THR A 72 12.20 -29.18 -38.95
CA THR A 72 11.58 -29.83 -37.79
C THR A 72 11.86 -31.34 -37.63
N PRO A 73 11.65 -31.85 -36.41
CA PRO A 73 10.62 -32.87 -36.26
C PRO A 73 9.59 -32.45 -35.22
N SER A 74 8.32 -32.41 -35.66
CA SER A 74 7.08 -32.34 -34.87
C SER A 74 7.08 -31.38 -33.68
N GLU A 75 6.43 -30.21 -33.85
CA GLU A 75 5.85 -29.49 -32.73
C GLU A 75 5.09 -30.49 -31.85
N PRO A 76 5.46 -30.68 -30.57
CA PRO A 76 4.47 -31.20 -29.64
C PRO A 76 3.35 -30.17 -29.69
N THR A 77 2.13 -30.59 -29.99
CA THR A 77 0.96 -29.72 -30.06
C THR A 77 0.93 -28.80 -28.83
N ASP A 78 1.44 -27.57 -28.99
CA ASP A 78 1.83 -26.66 -27.92
C ASP A 78 0.56 -25.96 -27.43
N ARG A 79 -0.23 -26.70 -26.66
CA ARG A 79 -1.65 -26.43 -26.43
C ARG A 79 -1.87 -25.55 -25.19
N GLY A 80 -1.04 -24.52 -24.97
CA GLY A 80 -1.07 -23.67 -23.77
C GLY A 80 -0.79 -22.18 -24.03
N SER A 81 -1.21 -21.32 -23.10
CA SER A 81 -0.99 -19.86 -23.23
C SER A 81 0.49 -19.48 -23.00
N LYS A 82 0.95 -18.34 -23.52
CA LYS A 82 2.32 -17.83 -23.26
C LYS A 82 2.59 -17.65 -21.76
N LEU A 83 1.58 -17.19 -21.02
CA LEU A 83 1.68 -16.96 -19.58
C LEU A 83 1.79 -18.26 -18.79
N GLU A 84 1.01 -19.27 -19.18
CA GLU A 84 1.09 -20.61 -18.61
C GLU A 84 2.47 -21.24 -18.83
N ARG A 85 3.04 -21.08 -20.03
CA ARG A 85 4.40 -21.53 -20.33
C ARG A 85 5.48 -20.81 -19.53
N LEU A 86 5.30 -19.50 -19.27
CA LEU A 86 6.21 -18.73 -18.42
C LEU A 86 6.26 -19.35 -17.02
N PHE A 87 5.10 -19.57 -16.40
CA PHE A 87 5.03 -20.12 -15.05
C PHE A 87 5.39 -21.61 -14.98
N ALA A 88 5.23 -22.37 -16.07
CA ALA A 88 5.70 -23.75 -16.15
C ALA A 88 7.22 -23.87 -16.35
N HIS A 89 7.91 -22.78 -16.71
CA HIS A 89 9.34 -22.80 -17.00
C HIS A 89 10.16 -23.10 -15.72
N PRO A 90 11.23 -23.92 -15.79
CA PRO A 90 12.03 -24.29 -14.60
C PRO A 90 12.57 -23.12 -13.78
N LEU A 91 12.85 -21.97 -14.41
CA LEU A 91 13.27 -20.75 -13.70
C LEU A 91 12.21 -20.22 -12.74
N PHE A 92 10.92 -20.45 -13.03
CA PHE A 92 9.80 -20.13 -12.15
C PHE A 92 9.46 -21.26 -11.19
N ASN A 93 10.25 -22.35 -11.13
CA ASN A 93 10.06 -23.45 -10.18
C ASN A 93 11.16 -23.51 -9.11
N ILE A 94 11.98 -22.46 -9.00
CA ILE A 94 12.97 -22.33 -7.93
C ILE A 94 12.21 -22.09 -6.61
N GLN A 95 12.37 -23.03 -5.68
CA GLN A 95 11.70 -23.02 -4.39
C GLN A 95 12.41 -22.08 -3.41
N THR A 96 11.65 -21.37 -2.59
CA THR A 96 12.20 -20.63 -1.45
C THR A 96 12.64 -21.63 -0.36
N PRO A 97 13.64 -21.27 0.46
CA PRO A 97 14.00 -22.08 1.62
C PRO A 97 12.80 -22.35 2.54
N ALA A 98 12.88 -23.44 3.32
CA ALA A 98 11.86 -23.76 4.31
C ALA A 98 11.76 -22.62 5.34
N LEU A 99 10.56 -22.05 5.46
CA LEU A 99 10.30 -20.89 6.31
C LEU A 99 10.42 -21.24 7.79
N ARG A 100 11.21 -20.45 8.52
CA ARG A 100 11.23 -20.44 9.98
C ARG A 100 10.12 -19.55 10.55
N THR A 101 9.80 -19.72 11.82
CA THR A 101 8.75 -18.94 12.49
C THR A 101 9.09 -17.45 12.51
N GLU A 102 10.37 -17.10 12.69
CA GLU A 102 10.87 -15.72 12.77
C GLU A 102 10.89 -15.02 11.40
N GLU A 103 10.84 -15.79 10.30
CA GLU A 103 10.83 -15.25 8.94
C GLU A 103 9.41 -14.86 8.48
N ARG A 104 8.38 -15.17 9.27
CA ARG A 104 7.01 -14.71 9.02
C ARG A 104 6.81 -13.33 9.65
N LEU A 105 6.15 -12.44 8.92
CA LEU A 105 5.94 -11.08 9.41
C LEU A 105 4.95 -11.04 10.58
N LEU A 106 3.91 -11.88 10.51
CA LEU A 106 2.78 -11.86 11.43
C LEU A 106 2.47 -13.26 11.94
N GLU A 107 2.17 -13.35 13.24
CA GLU A 107 1.69 -14.57 13.88
C GLU A 107 0.16 -14.65 13.81
N LEU A 108 -0.38 -15.85 13.55
CA LEU A 108 -1.81 -16.07 13.34
C LEU A 108 -2.66 -15.64 14.54
N GLU A 109 -2.30 -16.09 15.75
CA GLU A 109 -3.10 -15.84 16.95
C GLU A 109 -3.16 -14.34 17.28
N GLN A 110 -2.01 -13.66 17.21
CA GLN A 110 -1.93 -12.22 17.44
C GLN A 110 -2.72 -11.43 16.41
N LEU A 111 -2.65 -11.83 15.13
CA LEU A 111 -3.34 -11.14 14.04
C LEU A 111 -4.86 -11.27 14.17
N VAL A 112 -5.35 -12.48 14.44
CA VAL A 112 -6.79 -12.74 14.61
C VAL A 112 -7.34 -11.96 15.81
N GLU A 113 -6.62 -11.95 16.93
CA GLU A 113 -7.03 -11.22 18.13
C GLU A 113 -7.02 -9.69 17.89
N TYR A 114 -6.01 -9.18 17.19
CA TYR A 114 -5.94 -7.78 16.80
C TYR A 114 -7.14 -7.34 15.94
N TYR A 115 -7.48 -8.13 14.91
CA TYR A 115 -8.61 -7.80 14.05
C TYR A 115 -9.97 -8.00 14.71
N ARG A 116 -10.10 -8.99 15.60
CA ARG A 116 -11.29 -9.13 16.46
C ARG A 116 -11.52 -7.86 17.28
N ARG A 117 -10.49 -7.34 17.95
CA ARG A 117 -10.58 -6.07 18.70
C ARG A 117 -10.95 -4.89 17.81
N LYS A 118 -10.37 -4.81 16.61
CA LYS A 118 -10.73 -3.76 15.64
C LYS A 118 -12.17 -3.88 15.15
N ALA A 119 -12.69 -5.09 14.95
CA ALA A 119 -14.08 -5.32 14.60
C ALA A 119 -15.02 -4.84 15.70
N SER A 120 -14.78 -5.24 16.95
CA SER A 120 -15.58 -4.78 18.09
C SER A 120 -15.47 -3.27 18.33
N HIS A 121 -14.32 -2.65 18.09
CA HIS A 121 -14.18 -1.20 18.15
C HIS A 121 -15.01 -0.51 17.07
N TRP A 122 -14.96 -1.03 15.84
CA TRP A 122 -15.73 -0.51 14.73
C TRP A 122 -17.24 -0.61 14.96
N GLU A 123 -17.73 -1.75 15.44
CA GLU A 123 -19.14 -1.98 15.77
C GLU A 123 -19.64 -0.96 16.80
N ARG A 124 -18.87 -0.72 17.86
CA ARG A 124 -19.18 0.30 18.87
C ARG A 124 -19.25 1.70 18.28
N HIS A 125 -18.27 2.06 17.45
CA HIS A 125 -18.23 3.38 16.82
C HIS A 125 -19.41 3.59 15.87
N LYS A 126 -19.76 2.56 15.08
CA LYS A 126 -20.91 2.58 14.18
C LYS A 126 -22.23 2.72 14.94
N LYS A 127 -22.39 2.03 16.07
CA LYS A 127 -23.58 2.14 16.92
C LYS A 127 -23.78 3.59 17.40
N LEU A 128 -22.71 4.22 17.91
CA LEU A 128 -22.75 5.62 18.35
C LEU A 128 -23.10 6.58 17.20
N TYR A 129 -22.52 6.36 16.01
CA TYR A 129 -22.84 7.15 14.83
C TYR A 129 -24.31 7.02 14.44
N ASN A 130 -24.84 5.79 14.40
CA ASN A 130 -26.25 5.54 14.08
C ASN A 130 -27.20 6.18 15.10
N GLU A 131 -26.87 6.11 16.40
CA GLU A 131 -27.64 6.77 17.47
C GLU A 131 -27.63 8.30 17.29
N ALA A 132 -26.47 8.89 17.00
CA ALA A 132 -26.36 10.33 16.74
C ALA A 132 -27.12 10.76 15.48
N ALA A 133 -27.07 9.96 14.41
CA ALA A 133 -27.80 10.22 13.18
C ALA A 133 -29.31 10.10 13.37
N ALA A 134 -29.79 9.13 14.16
CA ALA A 134 -31.19 8.98 14.51
C ALA A 134 -31.71 10.19 15.31
N LEU A 135 -30.91 10.71 16.26
CA LEU A 135 -31.23 11.94 16.98
C LEU A 135 -31.31 13.18 16.06
N ALA A 136 -30.54 13.17 14.96
CA ALA A 136 -30.52 14.24 13.97
C ALA A 136 -31.53 14.05 12.81
N ASN A 137 -32.39 13.02 12.85
CA ASN A 137 -33.31 12.63 11.77
C ASN A 137 -32.61 12.39 10.41
N ILE A 138 -31.35 11.97 10.43
CA ILE A 138 -30.58 11.64 9.23
C ILE A 138 -30.77 10.15 8.92
N SER A 139 -31.31 9.84 7.75
CA SER A 139 -31.38 8.47 7.25
C SER A 139 -29.98 8.00 6.85
N VAL A 140 -29.42 7.04 7.61
CA VAL A 140 -28.12 6.43 7.31
C VAL A 140 -28.36 5.06 6.68
N MET A 141 -27.73 4.81 5.54
CA MET A 141 -27.80 3.52 4.88
C MET A 141 -27.04 2.48 5.70
N GLU A 142 -27.75 1.44 6.17
CA GLU A 142 -27.15 0.42 7.01
C GLU A 142 -26.25 -0.51 6.17
N GLN A 143 -24.93 -0.32 6.27
CA GLN A 143 -23.96 -1.19 5.62
C GLN A 143 -23.41 -2.20 6.63
N GLU A 144 -23.94 -3.42 6.60
CA GLU A 144 -23.43 -4.53 7.41
C GLU A 144 -21.97 -4.84 7.04
N MET A 145 -21.15 -5.02 8.06
CA MET A 145 -19.77 -5.50 7.93
C MET A 145 -19.64 -6.75 8.78
N THR A 146 -19.03 -7.77 8.20
CA THR A 146 -18.83 -9.05 8.87
C THR A 146 -17.34 -9.34 8.86
N TYR A 147 -16.76 -9.50 10.05
CA TYR A 147 -15.38 -9.97 10.14
C TYR A 147 -15.36 -11.45 9.79
N ASP A 148 -14.66 -11.78 8.71
CA ASP A 148 -14.47 -13.14 8.24
C ASP A 148 -13.03 -13.59 8.54
N PRO A 149 -12.82 -14.55 9.47
CA PRO A 149 -11.51 -15.12 9.76
C PRO A 149 -10.87 -15.84 8.57
N ASP A 150 -11.64 -16.22 7.55
CA ASP A 150 -11.16 -16.91 6.36
C ASP A 150 -10.98 -15.96 5.16
N ALA A 151 -11.08 -14.64 5.38
CA ALA A 151 -10.98 -13.64 4.34
C ALA A 151 -9.64 -13.69 3.58
N SER A 152 -9.71 -13.48 2.27
CA SER A 152 -8.55 -13.49 1.35
C SER A 152 -7.47 -12.50 1.75
N TRP A 153 -7.84 -11.30 2.21
CA TRP A 153 -6.89 -10.28 2.66
C TRP A 153 -6.15 -10.68 3.95
N LEU A 154 -6.79 -11.46 4.83
CA LEU A 154 -6.17 -11.95 6.05
C LEU A 154 -5.16 -13.06 5.73
N LYS A 155 -5.52 -13.97 4.82
CA LYS A 155 -4.61 -15.00 4.27
C LYS A 155 -3.40 -14.36 3.60
N PHE A 156 -3.61 -13.30 2.83
CA PHE A 156 -2.54 -12.50 2.25
C PHE A 156 -1.59 -11.95 3.33
N HIS A 157 -2.10 -11.29 4.38
CA HIS A 157 -1.26 -10.78 5.47
C HIS A 157 -0.45 -11.88 6.18
N LEU A 158 -1.04 -13.04 6.40
CA LEU A 158 -0.38 -14.19 7.03
C LEU A 158 0.68 -14.83 6.13
N GLY A 159 0.53 -14.72 4.81
CA GLY A 159 1.48 -15.24 3.82
C GLY A 159 2.78 -14.43 3.70
N ILE A 160 2.79 -13.19 4.20
CA ILE A 160 3.95 -12.29 4.11
C ILE A 160 5.11 -12.85 4.93
N ASN A 161 6.25 -13.02 4.27
CA ASN A 161 7.47 -13.54 4.87
C ASN A 161 8.70 -12.79 4.35
N HIS A 162 9.86 -13.13 4.91
CA HIS A 162 11.14 -12.51 4.59
C HIS A 162 11.50 -12.51 3.09
N TYR A 163 11.05 -13.50 2.33
CA TYR A 163 11.45 -13.69 0.93
C TYR A 163 10.51 -12.99 -0.06
N ALA A 164 9.21 -12.93 0.24
CA ALA A 164 8.22 -12.40 -0.68
C ALA A 164 6.95 -11.91 0.04
N LEU A 165 6.23 -11.00 -0.63
CA LEU A 165 4.96 -10.47 -0.14
C LEU A 165 3.81 -11.48 -0.32
N TYR A 166 3.91 -12.35 -1.31
CA TYR A 166 2.95 -13.43 -1.58
C TYR A 166 3.66 -14.63 -2.23
N SER A 167 3.08 -15.83 -2.07
CA SER A 167 3.61 -17.03 -2.73
C SER A 167 3.15 -17.12 -4.19
N ARG A 168 3.93 -17.82 -5.02
CA ARG A 168 3.60 -18.06 -6.44
C ARG A 168 2.35 -18.92 -6.59
N ASP A 169 2.27 -19.95 -5.74
CA ASP A 169 1.20 -20.95 -5.77
C ASP A 169 0.03 -20.61 -4.83
N ASP A 170 -0.04 -19.37 -4.31
CA ASP A 170 -1.08 -18.96 -3.39
C ASP A 170 -2.43 -18.78 -4.12
N PRO A 171 -3.43 -19.68 -3.90
CA PRO A 171 -4.74 -19.54 -4.53
C PRO A 171 -5.53 -18.36 -3.96
N SER A 172 -5.20 -17.92 -2.73
CA SER A 172 -5.89 -16.82 -2.06
C SER A 172 -5.61 -15.47 -2.70
N LEU A 173 -4.47 -15.31 -3.38
CA LEU A 173 -4.12 -14.10 -4.12
C LEU A 173 -5.13 -13.79 -5.22
N LEU A 174 -5.54 -14.81 -5.99
CA LEU A 174 -6.53 -14.63 -7.05
C LEU A 174 -7.91 -14.29 -6.47
N GLN A 175 -8.25 -14.88 -5.31
CA GLN A 175 -9.48 -14.53 -4.61
C GLN A 175 -9.45 -13.09 -4.10
N LEU A 176 -8.31 -12.64 -3.54
CA LEU A 176 -8.12 -11.26 -3.08
C LEU A 176 -8.31 -10.24 -4.21
N LEU A 177 -7.76 -10.50 -5.40
CA LEU A 177 -7.94 -9.65 -6.57
C LEU A 177 -9.43 -9.56 -6.99
N LYS A 178 -10.14 -10.70 -6.97
CA LYS A 178 -11.59 -10.75 -7.26
C LYS A 178 -12.41 -10.03 -6.20
N ASP A 179 -12.05 -10.18 -4.93
CA ASP A 179 -12.71 -9.52 -3.81
C ASP A 179 -12.55 -8.01 -3.90
N MET A 180 -11.34 -7.50 -4.16
CA MET A 180 -11.13 -6.06 -4.35
C MET A 180 -11.93 -5.49 -5.52
N GLN A 181 -12.10 -6.27 -6.60
CA GLN A 181 -12.84 -5.85 -7.78
C GLN A 181 -14.35 -5.77 -7.54
N ASN A 182 -14.93 -6.73 -6.80
CA ASN A 182 -16.39 -6.93 -6.77
C ASN A 182 -17.04 -6.69 -5.41
N MET A 183 -16.28 -6.71 -4.32
CA MET A 183 -16.84 -6.64 -2.98
C MET A 183 -17.42 -5.26 -2.68
N LYS A 184 -18.56 -5.23 -2.00
CA LYS A 184 -19.23 -3.97 -1.62
C LYS A 184 -18.32 -3.10 -0.75
N VAL A 185 -18.19 -1.82 -1.14
CA VAL A 185 -17.57 -0.79 -0.30
C VAL A 185 -18.57 -0.33 0.75
N VAL A 186 -18.14 -0.36 2.00
CA VAL A 186 -18.95 -0.10 3.19
C VAL A 186 -18.46 1.09 4.01
N SER A 187 -17.30 1.63 3.66
CA SER A 187 -16.83 2.91 4.17
C SER A 187 -15.74 3.44 3.25
N ALA A 188 -15.69 4.76 3.08
CA ALA A 188 -14.62 5.45 2.38
C ALA A 188 -14.12 6.61 3.25
N ASP A 189 -12.81 6.83 3.26
CA ASP A 189 -12.20 7.87 4.08
C ASP A 189 -10.86 8.31 3.47
N TYR A 190 -10.34 9.45 3.92
CA TYR A 190 -8.97 9.85 3.61
C TYR A 190 -7.96 8.88 4.22
N THR A 191 -6.81 8.78 3.58
CA THR A 191 -5.68 8.03 4.12
C THR A 191 -5.14 8.69 5.40
N GLN A 192 -4.46 7.94 6.26
CA GLN A 192 -4.02 8.47 7.55
C GLN A 192 -2.99 9.60 7.39
N ASP A 193 -2.14 9.51 6.35
CA ASP A 193 -1.18 10.54 6.00
C ASP A 193 -1.85 11.79 5.44
N GLU A 194 -2.93 11.68 4.65
CA GLU A 194 -3.72 12.85 4.24
C GLU A 194 -4.46 13.49 5.42
N LYS A 195 -5.00 12.68 6.33
CA LYS A 195 -5.66 13.17 7.56
C LYS A 195 -4.72 13.91 8.49
N ALA A 196 -3.44 13.51 8.54
CA ALA A 196 -2.44 14.22 9.32
C ALA A 196 -2.15 15.62 8.76
N LEU A 197 -2.44 15.85 7.48
CA LEU A 197 -2.12 17.08 6.78
C LEU A 197 -3.28 18.08 6.77
N LYS A 198 -4.53 17.69 7.12
CA LYS A 198 -5.75 18.53 7.33
C LYS A 198 -5.89 19.82 6.48
N GLY A 199 -5.31 19.89 5.29
CA GLY A 199 -5.18 21.15 4.54
C GLY A 199 -4.21 22.18 5.15
N GLU A 200 -3.60 21.95 6.31
CA GLU A 200 -2.48 22.74 6.83
C GLU A 200 -1.19 22.28 6.13
N CYS A 201 -1.05 22.69 4.86
CA CYS A 201 0.23 22.62 4.18
C CYS A 201 1.11 23.73 4.75
N ASP A 202 1.93 23.43 5.76
CA ASP A 202 3.11 24.26 6.00
C ASP A 202 4.11 24.00 4.85
N CYS A 203 3.99 24.80 3.79
CA CYS A 203 4.86 24.77 2.63
C CYS A 203 6.35 24.99 2.98
N THR A 204 6.68 25.39 4.23
CA THR A 204 8.06 25.55 4.70
C THR A 204 8.64 24.31 5.38
N GLN A 205 7.80 23.42 5.94
CA GLN A 205 8.25 22.21 6.64
C GLN A 205 7.95 20.91 5.87
N VAL A 206 6.96 20.93 4.97
CA VAL A 206 6.48 19.73 4.27
C VAL A 206 6.46 19.98 2.77
N VAL A 207 7.63 20.05 2.16
CA VAL A 207 7.75 19.81 0.72
C VAL A 207 7.85 18.31 0.52
N LYS A 208 6.72 17.58 0.62
CA LYS A 208 6.69 16.22 0.07
C LYS A 208 6.91 16.38 -1.44
N PRO A 209 8.02 15.86 -2.02
CA PRO A 209 8.32 16.08 -3.44
C PRO A 209 7.23 15.51 -4.35
N SER A 210 6.50 14.49 -3.89
CA SER A 210 5.31 13.94 -4.54
C SER A 210 4.06 14.58 -3.95
N GLY A 211 3.59 15.66 -4.55
CA GLY A 211 2.39 16.40 -4.15
C GLY A 211 1.17 15.51 -3.89
N HIS A 212 0.25 16.05 -3.09
CA HIS A 212 -0.95 15.41 -2.56
C HIS A 212 -1.91 14.94 -3.67
N HIS A 213 -1.59 13.82 -4.32
CA HIS A 213 -2.53 13.12 -5.18
C HIS A 213 -3.58 12.45 -4.32
N LEU A 214 -4.85 12.80 -4.53
CA LEU A 214 -5.98 12.19 -3.86
C LEU A 214 -5.89 10.67 -3.86
N LYS A 215 -5.91 10.11 -2.66
CA LYS A 215 -6.03 8.69 -2.41
C LYS A 215 -7.16 8.48 -1.40
N LEU A 216 -7.91 7.41 -1.54
CA LEU A 216 -8.94 7.08 -0.55
C LEU A 216 -8.66 5.70 0.05
N ALA A 217 -8.91 5.55 1.33
CA ALA A 217 -8.95 4.26 1.99
C ALA A 217 -10.38 3.72 1.92
N LEU A 218 -10.60 2.73 1.05
CA LEU A 218 -11.88 2.04 0.94
C LEU A 218 -11.89 0.85 1.89
N LYS A 219 -12.95 0.72 2.68
CA LYS A 219 -13.22 -0.45 3.51
C LYS A 219 -14.28 -1.31 2.83
N MET A 220 -13.99 -2.59 2.73
CA MET A 220 -14.86 -3.61 2.12
C MET A 220 -15.71 -4.31 3.19
N GLN A 221 -16.79 -4.95 2.76
CA GLN A 221 -17.74 -5.64 3.63
C GLN A 221 -17.08 -6.67 4.56
N ASN A 222 -16.04 -7.38 4.09
CA ASN A 222 -15.29 -8.38 4.86
C ASN A 222 -14.19 -7.79 5.76
N PHE A 223 -14.29 -6.51 6.15
CA PHE A 223 -13.28 -5.75 6.89
C PHE A 223 -11.96 -5.45 6.16
N GLY A 224 -11.78 -5.96 4.94
CA GLY A 224 -10.62 -5.65 4.10
C GLY A 224 -10.53 -4.16 3.82
N LYS A 225 -9.31 -3.66 3.64
CA LYS A 225 -9.05 -2.26 3.28
C LYS A 225 -8.22 -2.22 2.01
N ALA A 226 -8.57 -1.33 1.10
CA ALA A 226 -7.84 -1.11 -0.14
C ALA A 226 -7.55 0.38 -0.33
N MET A 227 -6.37 0.67 -0.87
CA MET A 227 -6.02 2.00 -1.33
C MET A 227 -6.64 2.23 -2.71
N PHE A 228 -7.38 3.32 -2.88
CA PHE A 228 -7.99 3.70 -4.13
C PHE A 228 -7.29 4.92 -4.71
N LYS A 229 -6.76 4.77 -5.93
CA LYS A 229 -6.22 5.86 -6.74
C LYS A 229 -7.16 6.08 -7.94
N PRO A 230 -7.79 7.26 -8.08
CA PRO A 230 -8.69 7.51 -9.19
C PRO A 230 -7.95 7.69 -10.51
N MET A 231 -8.70 7.65 -11.60
CA MET A 231 -8.20 8.04 -12.92
C MET A 231 -7.99 9.56 -12.97
N ARG A 232 -6.76 9.99 -13.26
CA ARG A 232 -6.39 11.41 -13.44
C ARG A 232 -6.12 11.79 -14.90
N GLN A 233 -5.67 10.84 -15.72
CA GLN A 233 -5.30 11.03 -17.12
C GLN A 233 -5.92 9.95 -18.00
N GLN A 234 -6.08 10.25 -19.29
CA GLN A 234 -6.54 9.27 -20.28
C GLN A 234 -5.46 8.22 -20.58
N ARG A 235 -5.83 7.13 -21.26
CA ARG A 235 -4.89 6.02 -21.53
C ARG A 235 -3.86 6.39 -22.58
N GLU A 236 -4.26 7.20 -23.54
CA GLU A 236 -3.47 7.63 -24.69
C GLU A 236 -2.64 8.89 -24.39
N GLU A 237 -2.84 9.49 -23.21
CA GLU A 237 -2.17 10.72 -22.80
C GLU A 237 -0.76 10.42 -22.30
N GLU A 238 0.24 11.08 -22.86
CA GLU A 238 1.63 10.99 -22.43
C GLU A 238 1.98 12.16 -21.50
N THR A 239 2.93 11.94 -20.59
CA THR A 239 3.43 13.02 -19.73
C THR A 239 4.21 14.01 -20.60
N PRO A 240 3.88 15.32 -20.60
CA PRO A 240 4.57 16.30 -21.42
C PRO A 240 6.08 16.35 -21.14
N GLU A 241 6.89 16.65 -22.15
CA GLU A 241 8.36 16.72 -22.00
C GLU A 241 8.79 17.79 -20.99
N ASP A 242 8.02 18.86 -20.85
CA ASP A 242 8.28 19.96 -19.91
C ASP A 242 7.99 19.60 -18.44
N PHE A 243 7.42 18.43 -18.17
CA PHE A 243 7.11 17.99 -16.81
C PHE A 243 8.33 17.34 -16.16
N PHE A 244 8.75 17.90 -15.02
CA PHE A 244 9.71 17.21 -14.15
C PHE A 244 9.08 15.97 -13.52
N TYR A 245 9.89 14.95 -13.26
CA TYR A 245 9.45 13.66 -12.69
C TYR A 245 8.68 13.75 -11.37
N PHE A 246 8.84 14.84 -10.61
CA PHE A 246 8.13 15.05 -9.34
C PHE A 246 6.76 15.73 -9.50
N VAL A 247 6.47 16.29 -10.67
CA VAL A 247 5.17 16.89 -11.03
C VAL A 247 4.25 15.86 -11.70
N ASP A 248 4.82 14.75 -12.18
CA ASP A 248 4.07 13.74 -12.92
C ASP A 248 2.95 13.10 -12.07
N PHE A 249 1.84 12.80 -12.72
CA PHE A 249 0.64 12.31 -12.04
C PHE A 249 0.78 10.82 -11.67
N GLN A 250 0.28 10.45 -10.50
CA GLN A 250 0.14 9.05 -10.14
C GLN A 250 -1.07 8.43 -10.85
N ARG A 251 -0.81 7.53 -11.80
CA ARG A 251 -1.83 6.86 -12.61
C ARG A 251 -2.25 5.52 -12.00
N HIS A 252 -3.55 5.25 -11.93
CA HIS A 252 -4.08 3.93 -11.57
C HIS A 252 -3.55 2.81 -12.50
N ASN A 253 -3.36 3.10 -13.79
CA ASN A 253 -2.79 2.16 -14.77
C ASN A 253 -1.39 1.68 -14.35
N ALA A 254 -0.55 2.58 -13.83
CA ALA A 254 0.80 2.24 -13.41
C ALA A 254 0.78 1.29 -12.20
N GLU A 255 -0.11 1.50 -11.24
CA GLU A 255 -0.27 0.61 -10.08
C GLU A 255 -0.67 -0.82 -10.50
N ILE A 256 -1.66 -0.94 -11.39
CA ILE A 256 -2.13 -2.24 -11.90
C ILE A 256 -1.03 -2.93 -12.69
N ALA A 257 -0.39 -2.20 -13.61
CA ALA A 257 0.67 -2.75 -14.46
C ALA A 257 1.90 -3.15 -13.64
N ALA A 258 2.32 -2.34 -12.66
CA ALA A 258 3.46 -2.61 -11.80
C ALA A 258 3.27 -3.91 -11.01
N PHE A 259 2.08 -4.16 -10.46
CA PHE A 259 1.78 -5.43 -9.79
C PHE A 259 1.94 -6.63 -10.72
N HIS A 260 1.36 -6.58 -11.93
CA HIS A 260 1.46 -7.69 -12.87
C HIS A 260 2.87 -7.87 -13.42
N LEU A 261 3.62 -6.79 -13.65
CA LEU A 261 5.01 -6.82 -14.07
C LEU A 261 5.90 -7.43 -12.98
N ASP A 262 5.76 -6.98 -11.73
CA ASP A 262 6.45 -7.54 -10.55
C ASP A 262 6.19 -9.05 -10.40
N ARG A 263 4.95 -9.49 -10.67
CA ARG A 263 4.58 -10.91 -10.67
C ARG A 263 5.21 -11.68 -11.83
N ILE A 264 5.23 -11.12 -13.04
CA ILE A 264 5.84 -11.74 -14.22
C ILE A 264 7.35 -11.84 -14.07
N LEU A 265 7.99 -10.89 -13.39
CA LEU A 265 9.42 -10.92 -13.08
C LEU A 265 9.76 -11.77 -11.85
N ASP A 266 8.75 -12.40 -11.22
CA ASP A 266 8.84 -13.22 -10.01
C ASP A 266 9.39 -12.50 -8.77
N PHE A 267 9.46 -11.17 -8.78
CA PHE A 267 9.93 -10.36 -7.65
C PHE A 267 9.00 -10.44 -6.44
N ARG A 268 7.67 -10.38 -6.67
CA ARG A 268 6.62 -10.53 -5.65
C ARG A 268 6.77 -9.54 -4.49
N ARG A 269 7.03 -8.27 -4.81
CA ARG A 269 7.23 -7.16 -3.86
C ARG A 269 6.15 -6.09 -3.93
N ALA A 270 5.42 -6.01 -5.05
CA ALA A 270 4.32 -5.07 -5.20
C ALA A 270 3.04 -5.65 -4.55
N PRO A 271 2.26 -4.87 -3.79
CA PRO A 271 1.00 -5.35 -3.24
C PRO A 271 0.01 -5.73 -4.36
N PRO A 272 -0.94 -6.65 -4.11
CA PRO A 272 -1.97 -6.98 -5.09
C PRO A 272 -2.82 -5.77 -5.44
N VAL A 273 -2.97 -5.49 -6.74
CA VAL A 273 -3.76 -4.37 -7.26
C VAL A 273 -4.71 -4.85 -8.35
N THR A 274 -5.94 -4.33 -8.35
CA THR A 274 -6.94 -4.59 -9.40
C THR A 274 -7.61 -3.30 -9.86
N GLY A 275 -8.05 -3.27 -11.12
CA GLY A 275 -8.87 -2.19 -11.64
C GLY A 275 -10.35 -2.39 -11.29
N ARG A 276 -11.03 -1.31 -10.89
CA ARG A 276 -12.45 -1.32 -10.57
C ARG A 276 -13.13 -0.03 -11.04
N LEU A 277 -14.29 -0.17 -11.64
CA LEU A 277 -15.21 0.95 -11.85
C LEU A 277 -15.99 1.17 -10.55
N VAL A 278 -15.70 2.28 -9.87
CA VAL A 278 -16.31 2.63 -8.59
C VAL A 278 -17.44 3.62 -8.84
N ASN A 279 -18.63 3.34 -8.31
CA ASN A 279 -19.71 4.31 -8.32
C ASN A 279 -19.47 5.32 -7.20
N ILE A 280 -18.90 6.48 -7.51
CA ILE A 280 -18.44 7.44 -6.51
C ILE A 280 -19.60 7.94 -5.63
N THR A 281 -20.82 8.07 -6.16
CA THR A 281 -21.99 8.44 -5.36
C THR A 281 -22.33 7.36 -4.32
N ARG A 282 -22.45 6.11 -4.74
CA ARG A 282 -22.92 5.02 -3.86
C ARG A 282 -21.82 4.44 -2.96
N GLU A 283 -20.61 4.35 -3.48
CA GLU A 283 -19.48 3.65 -2.86
C GLU A 283 -18.49 4.57 -2.15
N VAL A 284 -18.58 5.90 -2.38
CA VAL A 284 -17.75 6.88 -1.69
C VAL A 284 -18.62 7.90 -0.94
N LEU A 285 -19.41 8.72 -1.63
CA LEU A 285 -20.20 9.79 -1.01
C LEU A 285 -21.22 9.28 0.02
N GLN A 286 -21.98 8.23 -0.31
CA GLN A 286 -22.96 7.64 0.61
C GLN A 286 -22.34 6.71 1.66
N ALA A 287 -21.07 6.31 1.47
CA ALA A 287 -20.35 5.40 2.36
C ALA A 287 -19.39 6.13 3.33
N THR A 288 -19.07 7.41 3.10
CA THR A 288 -18.21 8.17 4.00
C THR A 288 -18.95 8.65 5.24
N HIS A 289 -18.30 8.51 6.40
CA HIS A 289 -18.69 9.16 7.65
C HIS A 289 -17.85 10.42 7.92
N ASN A 290 -16.89 10.71 7.05
CA ASN A 290 -16.02 11.88 7.14
C ASN A 290 -16.71 13.07 6.46
N GLU A 291 -16.99 14.10 7.25
CA GLU A 291 -17.64 15.34 6.83
C GLU A 291 -16.81 16.15 5.83
N ASP A 292 -15.49 16.20 6.02
CA ASP A 292 -14.58 16.91 5.11
C ASP A 292 -14.60 16.25 3.73
N LEU A 293 -14.56 14.90 3.71
CA LEU A 293 -14.65 14.12 2.48
C LEU A 293 -16.01 14.31 1.79
N ARG A 294 -17.09 14.43 2.56
CA ARG A 294 -18.44 14.65 2.04
C ARG A 294 -18.61 16.06 1.46
N ALA A 295 -17.99 17.06 2.07
CA ALA A 295 -18.15 18.47 1.70
C ALA A 295 -17.53 18.83 0.34
N VAL A 296 -16.54 18.08 -0.14
CA VAL A 296 -15.85 18.35 -1.42
C VAL A 296 -16.56 17.79 -2.65
N PHE A 297 -17.68 17.10 -2.48
CA PHE A 297 -18.51 16.60 -3.59
C PHE A 297 -19.39 17.70 -4.18
N PHE A 298 -19.42 17.79 -5.51
CA PHE A 298 -20.27 18.74 -6.22
C PHE A 298 -20.76 18.16 -7.56
N THR A 299 -21.87 18.70 -8.04
CA THR A 299 -22.41 18.38 -9.36
C THR A 299 -21.76 19.30 -10.39
N SER A 300 -21.11 18.73 -11.40
CA SER A 300 -20.51 19.52 -12.46
C SER A 300 -21.58 20.22 -13.32
N PRO A 301 -21.29 21.39 -13.94
CA PRO A 301 -22.22 22.10 -14.83
C PRO A 301 -22.56 21.39 -16.16
N GLY A 302 -22.33 20.08 -16.29
CA GLY A 302 -22.51 19.32 -17.52
C GLY A 302 -23.85 19.59 -18.19
N THR A 303 -23.83 19.84 -19.51
CA THR A 303 -24.95 20.35 -20.33
C THR A 303 -26.31 19.77 -19.96
N CYS A 304 -27.13 20.60 -19.31
CA CYS A 304 -28.56 20.37 -19.11
C CYS A 304 -29.25 20.46 -20.49
N GLY A 305 -29.35 19.36 -21.24
CA GLY A 305 -30.00 19.41 -22.56
C GLY A 305 -29.81 18.23 -23.52
N SER A 306 -29.03 17.18 -23.20
CA SER A 306 -28.92 16.00 -24.06
C SER A 306 -29.54 14.78 -23.38
N PRO A 307 -30.38 13.96 -24.06
CA PRO A 307 -30.93 12.74 -23.47
C PRO A 307 -29.86 11.66 -23.19
N ARG A 308 -28.58 11.94 -23.47
CA ARG A 308 -27.42 11.13 -23.09
C ARG A 308 -26.44 11.82 -22.13
N SER A 309 -26.72 13.03 -21.63
CA SER A 309 -25.84 13.70 -20.67
C SER A 309 -26.04 13.11 -19.27
N THR A 310 -25.13 12.24 -18.85
CA THR A 310 -24.99 11.90 -17.44
C THR A 310 -24.37 13.12 -16.73
N ASN A 311 -25.08 13.71 -15.76
CA ASN A 311 -24.47 14.64 -14.82
C ASN A 311 -23.28 13.93 -14.17
N THR A 312 -22.05 14.37 -14.47
CA THR A 312 -20.86 13.78 -13.88
C THR A 312 -20.73 14.31 -12.46
N PHE A 313 -20.82 13.41 -11.47
CA PHE A 313 -20.53 13.71 -10.08
C PHE A 313 -19.01 13.86 -9.93
N GLY A 314 -18.57 15.06 -9.55
CA GLY A 314 -17.16 15.39 -9.40
C GLY A 314 -16.68 15.21 -7.97
N PHE A 315 -15.37 15.02 -7.83
CA PHE A 315 -14.64 14.99 -6.57
C PHE A 315 -13.26 15.62 -6.83
N PHE A 316 -12.83 16.60 -6.02
CA PHE A 316 -11.54 17.29 -6.20
C PHE A 316 -10.34 16.43 -5.75
#